data_AF-A0A3R7I2I2-F1
#
_entry.id   AF-A0A3R7I2I2-F1
#
_cell.length_a   1.000
_cell.length_b   1.000
_cell.length_c   1.000
_cell.angle_alpha   90.00
_cell.angle_beta   90.00
_cell.angle_gamma   90.00
#
_symmetry.space_group_name_H-M   'P 1'
#
loop_
_entity.id
_entity.type
_entity.pdbx_description
1 polymer ?
#
loop_
_entity_poly.entity_id
_entity_poly.type
_entity_poly.pdbx_seq_one_letter_code
_entity_poly.pdbx_strand_id
1 'polypeptide(L)'
;MTLKELKKKEEEYSEQLKKLEEKRAQLEKRISELKKKLDELRGQYRKARDMYEAYRIEKDMYDLSRRISPLENELSELDRRIKGLKTSLEKVRKDIKFLEFQKRSVWVREEGGSQT
;
A
#
# COMPACT_ATOMS: atom_id res chain seq x y z
N MET A 1 2.24 14.80 -23.71
CA MET A 1 3.17 13.86 -23.07
C MET A 1 3.81 12.99 -24.12
N THR A 2 5.12 12.79 -24.06
CA THR A 2 5.86 11.89 -24.95
C THR A 2 5.88 10.46 -24.39
N LEU A 3 6.16 9.48 -25.24
CA LEU A 3 6.35 8.08 -24.81
C LEU A 3 7.44 7.94 -23.73
N LYS A 4 8.50 8.74 -23.83
CA LYS A 4 9.61 8.78 -22.85
C LYS A 4 9.14 9.28 -21.49
N GLU A 5 8.33 10.34 -21.47
CA GLU A 5 7.75 10.88 -20.23
C GLU A 5 6.81 9.89 -19.55
N LEU A 6 5.98 9.18 -20.32
CA LEU A 6 5.08 8.16 -19.76
C LEU A 6 5.85 6.97 -19.18
N LYS A 7 6.89 6.48 -19.86
CA LYS A 7 7.73 5.39 -19.33
C LYS A 7 8.42 5.79 -18.03
N LYS A 8 8.97 7.01 -17.96
CA LYS A 8 9.54 7.54 -16.72
C LYS A 8 8.50 7.61 -15.59
N LYS A 9 7.28 8.06 -15.90
CA LYS A 9 6.18 8.13 -14.94
C LYS A 9 5.72 6.74 -14.47
N GLU A 10 5.73 5.75 -15.36
CA GLU A 10 5.44 4.35 -15.02
C GLU A 10 6.47 3.79 -14.03
N GLU A 11 7.76 4.03 -14.28
CA GLU A 11 8.86 3.65 -13.39
C GLU A 11 8.71 4.31 -12.01
N GLU A 12 8.49 5.62 -11.99
CA GLU A 12 8.30 6.37 -10.73
C GLU A 12 7.10 5.85 -9.92
N TYR A 13 5.96 5.62 -10.57
CA TYR A 13 4.79 5.05 -9.91
C TYR A 13 5.01 3.63 -9.42
N SER A 14 5.78 2.81 -10.16
CA SER A 14 6.13 1.46 -9.74
C SER A 14 7.04 1.46 -8.51
N GLU A 15 8.02 2.35 -8.45
CA GLU A 15 8.89 2.51 -7.28
C GLU A 15 8.12 3.03 -6.06
N GLN A 16 7.27 4.04 -6.25
CA GLN A 16 6.42 4.56 -5.18
C GLN A 16 5.49 3.46 -4.64
N LEU A 17 4.92 2.64 -5.53
CA LEU A 17 4.06 1.53 -5.15
C LEU A 17 4.80 0.51 -4.28
N LYS A 18 6.01 0.13 -4.68
CA LYS A 18 6.85 -0.78 -3.91
C LYS A 18 7.13 -0.25 -2.51
N LYS A 19 7.51 1.04 -2.38
CA LYS A 19 7.75 1.68 -1.07
C LYS A 19 6.50 1.70 -0.19
N LEU A 20 5.32 1.95 -0.77
CA LEU A 20 4.06 1.92 -0.02
C LEU A 20 3.70 0.50 0.42
N GLU A 21 3.89 -0.51 -0.42
CA GLU A 21 3.64 -1.92 -0.07
C GLU A 21 4.60 -2.42 1.03
N GLU A 22 5.88 -2.01 0.98
CA GLU A 22 6.85 -2.29 2.06
C GLU A 22 6.42 -1.63 3.38
N LYS A 23 6.04 -0.35 3.35
CA LYS A 23 5.55 0.36 4.55
C LYS A 23 4.29 -0.29 5.11
N ARG A 24 3.35 -0.69 4.24
CA ARG A 24 2.13 -1.42 4.62
C ARG A 24 2.46 -2.71 5.36
N ALA A 25 3.37 -3.53 4.83
CA ALA A 25 3.77 -4.79 5.44
C ALA A 25 4.43 -4.59 6.82
N GLN A 26 5.28 -3.57 6.97
CA GLN A 26 5.88 -3.22 8.26
C GLN A 26 4.82 -2.80 9.30
N LEU A 27 3.82 -2.03 8.87
CA LEU A 27 2.75 -1.57 9.73
C LEU A 27 1.84 -2.73 10.18
N GLU A 28 1.48 -3.63 9.26
CA GLU A 28 0.73 -4.86 9.56
C GLU A 28 1.45 -5.71 10.60
N LYS A 29 2.78 -5.90 10.43
CA LYS A 29 3.60 -6.64 11.40
C LYS A 29 3.55 -5.98 12.78
N ARG A 30 3.73 -4.66 12.85
CA ARG A 30 3.67 -3.91 14.11
C ARG A 30 2.31 -4.02 14.81
N ILE A 31 1.21 -3.90 14.06
CA ILE A 31 -0.14 -4.07 14.58
C ILE A 31 -0.33 -5.50 15.12
N SER A 32 0.12 -6.51 14.37
CA SER A 32 0.05 -7.91 14.80
C SER A 32 0.80 -8.16 16.11
N GLU A 33 2.01 -7.63 16.25
CA GLU A 33 2.81 -7.73 17.48
C GLU A 33 2.12 -7.06 18.67
N LEU A 34 1.51 -5.89 18.48
CA LEU A 34 0.76 -5.21 19.54
C LEU A 34 -0.51 -5.98 19.93
N LYS A 35 -1.22 -6.58 18.97
CA LYS A 35 -2.39 -7.44 19.23
C LYS A 35 -2.01 -8.69 20.02
N LYS A 36 -0.88 -9.33 19.70
CA LYS A 36 -0.34 -10.45 20.49
C LYS A 36 -0.08 -10.06 21.94
N LYS A 37 0.58 -8.92 22.18
CA LYS A 37 0.79 -8.39 23.53
C LYS A 37 -0.53 -8.13 24.27
N LEU A 38 -1.53 -7.61 23.57
CA LEU A 38 -2.87 -7.39 24.15
C LEU A 38 -3.51 -8.73 24.58
N ASP A 39 -3.37 -9.78 23.78
CA ASP A 39 -3.88 -11.11 24.11
C ASP A 39 -3.12 -11.77 25.27
N GLU A 40 -1.80 -11.57 25.35
CA GLU A 40 -0.99 -11.98 26.50
C GLU A 40 -1.47 -11.30 27.79
N LEU A 41 -1.68 -9.97 27.76
CA LEU A 41 -2.23 -9.22 28.90
C LEU A 41 -3.63 -9.70 29.28
N ARG A 42 -4.52 -9.99 28.32
CA ARG A 42 -5.83 -10.60 28.61
C ARG A 42 -5.67 -11.94 29.33
N GLY A 43 -4.68 -12.74 28.94
CA GLY A 43 -4.34 -13.99 29.61
C GLY A 43 -3.86 -13.80 31.05
N GLN A 44 -3.04 -12.75 31.29
CA GLN A 44 -2.58 -12.38 32.64
C GLN A 44 -3.74 -11.86 33.49
N TYR A 45 -4.59 -10.99 32.95
CA TYR A 45 -5.76 -10.44 33.64
C TYR A 45 -6.69 -11.54 34.16
N ARG A 46 -6.96 -12.57 33.36
CA ARG A 46 -7.77 -13.74 33.77
C ARG A 46 -7.15 -14.54 34.92
N LYS A 47 -5.83 -14.44 35.12
CA LYS A 47 -5.08 -15.15 36.18
C LYS A 47 -4.77 -14.26 37.38
N ALA A 48 -5.07 -12.96 37.30
CA ALA A 48 -4.80 -12.00 38.36
C ALA A 48 -5.54 -12.41 39.64
N ARG A 49 -4.86 -12.33 40.77
CA ARG A 49 -5.39 -12.79 42.06
C ARG A 49 -5.83 -11.66 42.97
N ASP A 50 -5.47 -10.43 42.63
CA ASP A 50 -5.85 -9.24 43.36
C ASP A 50 -6.25 -8.10 42.44
N MET A 51 -6.99 -7.15 43.01
CA MET A 51 -7.58 -6.03 42.29
C MET A 51 -6.53 -5.03 41.79
N TYR A 52 -5.40 -4.88 42.49
CA TYR A 52 -4.36 -3.93 42.09
C TYR A 52 -3.62 -4.42 40.84
N GLU A 53 -3.26 -5.71 40.81
CA GLU A 53 -2.69 -6.35 39.62
C GLU A 53 -3.64 -6.27 38.43
N ALA A 54 -4.93 -6.62 38.63
CA ALA A 54 -5.94 -6.56 37.59
C ALA A 54 -6.09 -5.14 37.01
N TYR A 55 -6.15 -4.12 37.87
CA TYR A 55 -6.26 -2.72 37.45
C TYR A 55 -5.05 -2.25 36.64
N ARG A 56 -3.83 -2.63 37.05
CA ARG A 56 -2.62 -2.30 36.30
C ARG A 56 -2.63 -2.92 34.91
N ILE A 57 -2.99 -4.20 34.80
CA ILE A 57 -3.07 -4.90 33.51
C ILE A 57 -4.15 -4.27 32.62
N GLU A 58 -5.30 -3.92 33.18
CA GLU A 58 -6.38 -3.24 32.45
C GLU A 58 -5.92 -1.89 31.87
N LYS A 59 -5.16 -1.11 32.64
CA LYS A 59 -4.56 0.14 32.16
C LYS A 59 -3.59 -0.10 31.00
N ASP A 60 -2.72 -1.09 31.10
CA ASP A 60 -1.77 -1.45 30.04
C ASP A 60 -2.51 -1.90 28.76
N MET A 61 -3.59 -2.66 28.90
CA MET A 61 -4.45 -3.06 27.78
C MET A 61 -5.12 -1.85 27.11
N TYR A 62 -5.60 -0.89 27.90
CA TYR A 62 -6.19 0.35 27.40
C TYR A 62 -5.17 1.18 26.62
N ASP A 63 -3.96 1.36 27.17
CA ASP A 63 -2.89 2.11 26.52
C ASP A 63 -2.43 1.43 25.21
N LEU A 64 -2.31 0.09 25.19
CA LEU A 64 -2.03 -0.65 23.95
C LEU A 64 -3.15 -0.48 22.92
N SER A 65 -4.40 -0.53 23.33
CA SER A 65 -5.55 -0.36 22.43
C SER A 65 -5.53 1.03 21.78
N ARG A 66 -5.21 2.08 22.54
CA ARG A 66 -5.04 3.45 22.02
C ARG A 66 -3.86 3.61 21.08
N ARG A 67 -2.83 2.76 21.18
CA ARG A 67 -1.70 2.73 20.25
C ARG A 67 -2.01 1.96 18.96
N ILE A 68 -2.85 0.92 19.03
CA ILE A 68 -3.23 0.12 17.86
C ILE A 68 -4.14 0.91 16.93
N SER A 69 -5.17 1.58 17.47
CA SER A 69 -6.18 2.30 16.67
C SER A 69 -5.60 3.29 15.62
N PRO A 70 -4.67 4.20 15.94
CA PRO A 70 -4.09 5.10 14.94
C PRO A 70 -3.27 4.36 13.87
N LEU A 71 -2.64 3.23 14.22
CA LEU A 71 -1.90 2.41 13.23
C LEU A 71 -2.85 1.71 12.26
N GLU A 72 -4.02 1.25 12.73
CA GLU A 72 -5.05 0.68 11.86
C GLU A 72 -5.63 1.74 10.90
N ASN A 73 -5.80 2.98 11.37
CA ASN A 73 -6.19 4.09 10.52
C ASN A 73 -5.12 4.40 9.46
N GLU A 74 -3.84 4.48 9.85
CA GLU A 74 -2.73 4.68 8.92
C GLU A 74 -2.67 3.54 7.88
N LEU A 75 -2.93 2.29 8.28
CA LEU A 75 -2.97 1.14 7.37
C LEU A 75 -4.07 1.30 6.32
N SER A 76 -5.28 1.68 6.74
CA SER A 76 -6.40 1.95 5.84
C SER A 76 -6.09 3.10 4.86
N GLU A 77 -5.42 4.15 5.32
CA GLU A 77 -4.98 5.23 4.43
C GLU A 77 -3.92 4.78 3.41
N LEU A 78 -2.95 3.97 3.84
CA LEU A 78 -1.97 3.37 2.94
C LEU A 78 -2.64 2.48 1.88
N ASP A 79 -3.62 1.67 2.26
CA ASP A 79 -4.38 0.83 1.32
C ASP A 79 -5.09 1.66 0.25
N ARG A 80 -5.72 2.78 0.65
CA ARG A 80 -6.36 3.71 -0.29
C ARG A 80 -5.34 4.33 -1.25
N ARG A 81 -4.18 4.75 -0.74
CA ARG A 81 -3.10 5.32 -1.56
C ARG A 81 -2.55 4.30 -2.57
N ILE A 82 -2.30 3.07 -2.12
CA ILE A 82 -1.86 1.95 -2.96
C ILE A 82 -2.88 1.69 -4.08
N LYS A 83 -4.17 1.62 -3.75
CA LYS A 83 -5.24 1.42 -4.75
C LYS A 83 -5.28 2.56 -5.78
N GLY A 84 -5.19 3.81 -5.32
CA GLY A 84 -5.15 4.99 -6.20
C GLY A 84 -3.93 4.99 -7.13
N LEU A 85 -2.77 4.61 -6.61
CA LEU A 85 -1.53 4.53 -7.39
C LEU A 85 -1.56 3.38 -8.40
N LYS A 86 -2.09 2.20 -8.03
CA LYS A 86 -2.33 1.08 -8.96
C LYS A 86 -3.23 1.49 -10.13
N THR A 87 -4.29 2.24 -9.84
CA THR A 87 -5.21 2.77 -10.87
C THR A 87 -4.48 3.75 -11.80
N SER A 88 -3.68 4.66 -11.24
CA SER A 88 -2.88 5.61 -12.02
C SER A 88 -1.84 4.92 -12.91
N LEU A 89 -1.19 3.88 -12.38
CA LEU A 89 -0.21 3.07 -13.11
C LEU A 89 -0.84 2.33 -14.29
N GLU A 90 -2.03 1.75 -14.08
CA GLU A 90 -2.78 1.09 -15.16
C GLU A 90 -3.13 2.07 -16.29
N LYS A 91 -3.56 3.29 -15.94
CA LYS A 91 -3.84 4.34 -16.93
C LYS A 91 -2.59 4.69 -17.74
N VAL A 92 -1.46 4.94 -17.08
CA VAL A 92 -0.19 5.23 -17.76
C VAL A 92 0.21 4.10 -18.70
N ARG A 93 0.07 2.84 -18.28
CA ARG A 93 0.34 1.66 -19.12
C ARG A 93 -0.57 1.59 -20.36
N LYS A 94 -1.85 1.95 -20.24
CA LYS A 94 -2.77 2.03 -21.37
C LYS A 94 -2.35 3.13 -22.35
N ASP A 95 -1.99 4.30 -21.84
CA ASP A 95 -1.53 5.43 -22.66
C ASP A 95 -0.24 5.08 -23.43
N ILE A 96 0.71 4.39 -22.79
CA ILE A 96 1.93 3.87 -23.42
C ILE A 96 1.58 2.93 -24.58
N LYS A 97 0.76 1.91 -24.33
CA LYS A 97 0.35 0.92 -25.36
C LYS A 97 -0.34 1.60 -26.54
N PHE A 98 -1.21 2.57 -26.27
CA PHE A 98 -1.91 3.31 -27.30
C PHE A 98 -0.94 4.10 -28.19
N LEU A 99 0.01 4.83 -27.60
CA LEU A 99 1.00 5.60 -28.37
C LEU A 99 1.96 4.70 -29.16
N GLU A 100 2.36 3.56 -28.60
CA GLU A 100 3.18 2.57 -29.32
C GLU A 100 2.44 1.99 -30.53
N PHE A 101 1.14 1.68 -30.37
CA PHE A 101 0.28 1.25 -31.47
C PHE A 101 0.13 2.32 -32.56
N GLN A 102 -0.10 3.57 -32.18
CA GLN A 102 -0.22 4.70 -33.11
C GLN A 102 1.06 4.88 -33.92
N LYS A 103 2.23 4.89 -33.26
CA LYS A 103 3.53 5.00 -33.95
C LYS A 103 3.74 3.88 -34.97
N ARG A 104 3.43 2.64 -34.61
CA ARG A 104 3.54 1.49 -35.51
C ARG A 104 2.59 1.60 -36.70
N SER A 105 1.36 2.05 -36.48
CA SER A 105 0.35 2.19 -37.53
C SER A 105 0.67 3.31 -38.52
N VAL A 106 1.27 4.42 -38.05
CA VAL A 106 1.76 5.50 -38.91
C VAL A 106 2.94 5.01 -39.76
N TRP A 107 3.91 4.33 -39.16
CA TRP A 107 5.06 3.74 -39.88
C TRP A 107 4.63 2.81 -41.02
N VAL A 108 3.65 1.93 -40.78
CA VAL A 108 3.15 1.00 -41.80
C VAL A 108 2.47 1.73 -42.97
N ARG A 109 1.80 2.87 -42.73
CA ARG A 109 1.19 3.66 -43.82
C ARG A 109 2.22 4.40 -44.66
N GLU A 110 3.29 4.90 -44.05
CA GLU A 110 4.33 5.67 -44.76
C GLU A 110 5.24 4.76 -45.61
N GLU A 111 5.58 3.56 -45.15
CA GLU A 111 6.39 2.61 -45.95
C GLU A 111 5.56 1.77 -46.93
N GLY A 112 4.29 1.51 -46.63
CA GLY A 112 3.38 0.76 -47.51
C GLY A 112 2.83 1.56 -48.70
N GLY A 113 3.11 2.88 -48.77
CA GLY A 113 2.61 3.78 -49.81
C GLY A 113 3.50 3.94 -51.05
N SER A 114 4.67 3.29 -51.10
CA SER A 114 5.62 3.35 -52.24
C SER A 114 5.65 2.08 -53.08
N GLN A 115 4.49 1.49 -53.33
CA GLN A 115 4.33 0.45 -54.37
C GLN A 115 3.04 0.67 -55.15
N THR A 116 3.04 1.65 -56.05
CA THR A 116 2.39 1.66 -57.38
C THR A 116 2.72 2.97 -58.09
#